data_AF-A0A1W9V3J6-F1
#
_entry.id   AF-A0A1W9V3J6-F1
#
_cell.length_a   1.000
_cell.length_b   1.000
_cell.length_c   1.000
_cell.angle_alpha   90.00
_cell.angle_beta   90.00
_cell.angle_gamma   90.00
#
_symmetry.space_group_name_H-M   'P 1'
#
loop_
_entity.id
_entity.type
_entity.pdbx_description
1 polymer ?
#
loop_
_entity_poly.entity_id
_entity_poly.type
_entity_poly.pdbx_seq_one_letter_code
_entity_poly.pdbx_strand_id
1 'polypeptide(L)'
;MSRIRIKNFGPIKEGLNENNGWIDIEKTTLFVGNQGSGKSTVAKLVSTFCWIEKALYRGDFKKKWFEEKNRLKNTFLTYHRLEHYLNEPDPMTPSGSEIDYEGDAFKIKYRDGKLSITAIQNSNYALPQIMYVPSERNLLSFTRKVKDSTLDS
;
A
#
# COMPACT_ATOMS: atom_id res chain seq x y z
N MET A 1 -8.30 9.18 -11.05
CA MET A 1 -8.55 9.38 -9.61
C MET A 1 -8.56 8.03 -8.96
N SER A 2 -7.80 7.86 -7.88
CA SER A 2 -7.76 6.59 -7.16
C SER A 2 -8.59 6.65 -5.89
N ARG A 3 -9.02 5.51 -5.40
CA ARG A 3 -9.74 5.38 -4.14
C ARG A 3 -9.37 4.10 -3.42
N ILE A 4 -9.45 4.11 -2.10
CA ILE A 4 -9.10 2.98 -1.26
C ILE A 4 -10.16 2.72 -0.20
N ARG A 5 -10.44 1.45 0.06
CA ARG A 5 -11.31 0.99 1.14
C ARG A 5 -10.53 0.00 1.99
N ILE A 6 -10.54 0.18 3.30
CA ILE A 6 -9.76 -0.63 4.24
C ILE A 6 -10.67 -1.02 5.40
N LYS A 7 -10.70 -2.31 5.75
CA LYS A 7 -11.34 -2.81 6.97
C LYS A 7 -10.43 -3.83 7.67
N ASN A 8 -10.55 -3.88 8.98
CA ASN A 8 -9.87 -4.81 9.88
C ASN A 8 -8.36 -4.88 9.62
N PHE A 9 -7.68 -3.74 9.51
CA PHE A 9 -6.25 -3.66 9.22
C PHE A 9 -5.53 -2.77 10.26
N GLY A 10 -4.81 -3.41 11.17
CA GLY A 10 -4.12 -2.74 12.28
C GLY A 10 -5.04 -1.82 13.10
N PRO A 11 -4.78 -0.50 13.16
CA PRO A 11 -5.62 0.46 13.88
C PRO A 11 -6.95 0.75 13.17
N ILE A 12 -7.10 0.42 11.88
CA ILE A 12 -8.32 0.62 11.12
C ILE A 12 -9.24 -0.58 11.37
N LYS A 13 -10.37 -0.35 12.07
CA LYS A 13 -11.37 -1.38 12.37
C LYS A 13 -12.43 -1.44 11.28
N GLU A 14 -13.59 -0.81 11.47
CA GLU A 14 -14.71 -0.87 10.52
C GLU A 14 -14.45 -0.15 9.19
N GLY A 15 -13.39 0.67 9.13
CA GLY A 15 -13.06 1.51 7.99
C GLY A 15 -13.76 2.87 8.07
N LEU A 16 -13.97 3.50 6.92
CA LEU A 16 -14.80 4.71 6.84
C LEU A 16 -16.29 4.30 6.88
N ASN A 17 -17.09 4.91 7.74
CA ASN A 17 -18.52 4.58 7.83
C ASN A 17 -19.36 5.26 6.72
N GLU A 18 -18.81 6.31 6.11
CA GLU A 18 -19.40 7.04 5.01
C GLU A 18 -18.88 6.52 3.66
N ASN A 19 -19.52 6.94 2.56
CA ASN A 19 -19.10 6.62 1.18
C ASN A 19 -18.88 5.11 0.92
N ASN A 20 -19.68 4.23 1.54
CA ASN A 20 -19.53 2.77 1.47
C ASN A 20 -18.12 2.26 1.83
N GLY A 21 -17.40 3.00 2.69
CA GLY A 21 -16.04 2.68 3.10
C GLY A 21 -14.93 3.20 2.19
N TRP A 22 -15.27 3.90 1.10
CA TRP A 22 -14.28 4.42 0.16
C TRP A 22 -13.74 5.78 0.60
N ILE A 23 -12.42 5.87 0.59
CA ILE A 23 -11.67 7.11 0.72
C ILE A 23 -11.20 7.47 -0.69
N ASP A 24 -11.73 8.55 -1.25
CA ASP A 24 -11.29 9.08 -2.53
C ASP A 24 -9.97 9.85 -2.37
N ILE A 25 -9.04 9.63 -3.30
CA ILE A 25 -7.70 10.22 -3.28
C ILE A 25 -7.65 11.25 -4.40
N GLU A 26 -7.93 12.47 -4.00
CA GLU A 26 -7.86 13.64 -4.85
C GLU A 26 -6.42 14.11 -5.04
N LYS A 27 -6.22 15.05 -5.98
CA LYS A 27 -4.91 15.69 -6.24
C LYS A 27 -4.21 16.16 -4.97
N THR A 28 -4.98 16.62 -3.99
CA THR A 28 -4.50 16.97 -2.66
C THR A 28 -5.44 16.36 -1.63
N THR A 29 -4.93 15.43 -0.83
CA THR A 29 -5.68 14.72 0.21
C THR A 29 -4.94 14.86 1.53
N LEU A 30 -5.62 15.33 2.57
CA LEU A 30 -5.06 15.52 3.91
C LEU A 30 -5.75 14.60 4.91
N PHE A 31 -4.98 13.76 5.59
CA PHE A 31 -5.48 12.91 6.68
C PHE A 31 -5.21 13.58 8.03
N VAL A 32 -6.27 13.95 8.77
CA VAL A 32 -6.19 14.57 10.10
C VAL A 32 -6.92 13.70 11.14
N GLY A 33 -6.48 13.73 12.39
CA GLY A 33 -7.08 12.97 13.49
C GLY A 33 -6.09 12.55 14.56
N ASN A 34 -6.59 11.91 15.62
CA ASN A 34 -5.82 11.54 16.83
C ASN A 34 -4.63 10.63 16.56
N GLN A 35 -3.59 10.67 17.41
CA GLN A 35 -2.45 9.75 17.31
C GLN A 35 -2.93 8.29 17.34
N GLY A 36 -2.29 7.42 16.54
CA GLY A 36 -2.66 6.01 16.47
C GLY A 36 -3.92 5.69 15.65
N SER A 37 -4.61 6.69 15.10
CA SER A 37 -5.86 6.48 14.33
C SER A 37 -5.69 5.86 12.92
N GLY A 38 -4.48 5.45 12.53
CA GLY A 38 -4.23 4.83 11.22
C GLY A 38 -4.00 5.77 10.04
N LYS A 39 -3.84 7.09 10.24
CA LYS A 39 -3.57 8.06 9.16
C LYS A 39 -2.38 7.66 8.27
N SER A 40 -1.24 7.34 8.89
CA SER A 40 -0.05 6.89 8.17
C SER A 40 -0.25 5.51 7.54
N THR A 41 -1.09 4.67 8.14
CA THR A 41 -1.46 3.35 7.60
C THR A 41 -2.15 3.50 6.25
N VAL A 42 -3.13 4.40 6.14
CA VAL A 42 -3.80 4.70 4.85
C VAL A 42 -2.77 5.19 3.84
N ALA A 43 -1.94 6.18 4.17
CA ALA A 43 -0.95 6.73 3.26
C ALA A 43 0.06 5.68 2.74
N LYS A 44 0.53 4.78 3.62
CA LYS A 44 1.45 3.68 3.27
C LYS A 44 0.79 2.67 2.33
N LEU A 45 -0.47 2.31 2.59
CA LEU A 45 -1.21 1.41 1.71
C LEU A 45 -1.43 2.03 0.33
N VAL A 46 -1.84 3.30 0.28
CA VAL A 46 -1.99 4.05 -0.98
C VAL A 46 -0.68 4.04 -1.77
N SER A 47 0.44 4.40 -1.14
CA SER A 47 1.77 4.35 -1.77
C SER A 47 2.08 2.96 -2.35
N THR A 48 1.79 1.91 -1.58
CA THR A 48 2.01 0.52 -1.98
C THR A 48 1.21 0.17 -3.24
N PHE A 49 -0.10 0.44 -3.23
CA PHE A 49 -0.96 0.07 -4.35
C PHE A 49 -0.74 0.93 -5.59
N CYS A 50 -0.44 2.22 -5.44
CA CYS A 50 -0.01 3.05 -6.55
C CYS A 50 1.27 2.50 -7.20
N TRP A 51 2.23 2.02 -6.40
CA TRP A 51 3.46 1.42 -6.93
C TRP A 51 3.18 0.11 -7.67
N ILE A 52 2.37 -0.78 -7.09
CA ILE A 52 1.97 -2.04 -7.72
C ILE A 52 1.28 -1.77 -9.06
N GLU A 53 0.34 -0.83 -9.09
CA GLU A 53 -0.36 -0.41 -10.30
C GLU A 53 0.61 0.08 -11.38
N LYS A 54 1.55 0.97 -11.02
CA LYS A 54 2.56 1.47 -11.94
C LYS A 54 3.45 0.35 -12.49
N ALA A 55 3.89 -0.57 -11.64
CA ALA A 55 4.74 -1.69 -12.02
C ALA A 55 4.02 -2.66 -12.97
N LEU A 56 2.73 -2.89 -12.75
CA LEU A 56 1.87 -3.66 -13.65
C LEU A 56 1.70 -2.96 -15.00
N TYR A 57 1.44 -1.65 -15.00
CA TYR A 57 1.22 -0.88 -16.22
C TYR A 57 2.47 -0.82 -17.10
N ARG A 58 3.66 -0.69 -16.49
CA ARG A 58 4.93 -0.72 -17.22
C ARG A 58 5.24 -2.11 -17.79
N GLY A 59 4.64 -3.17 -17.25
CA GLY A 59 4.94 -4.55 -17.62
C GLY A 59 6.19 -5.11 -16.92
N ASP A 60 6.70 -4.43 -15.88
CA ASP A 60 7.86 -4.88 -15.10
C ASP A 60 7.61 -6.24 -14.44
N PHE A 61 6.35 -6.51 -14.07
CA PHE A 61 5.92 -7.74 -13.42
C PHE A 61 4.57 -8.20 -13.97
N LYS A 62 4.39 -9.52 -14.08
CA LYS A 62 3.11 -10.12 -14.43
C LYS A 62 2.16 -10.06 -13.23
N LYS A 63 0.86 -9.85 -13.48
CA LYS A 63 -0.21 -9.93 -12.47
C LYS A 63 -0.05 -11.11 -11.50
N LYS A 64 0.15 -12.33 -12.02
CA LYS A 64 0.29 -13.55 -11.21
C LYS A 64 1.39 -13.47 -10.15
N TRP A 65 2.46 -12.73 -10.41
CA TRP A 65 3.58 -12.58 -9.48
C TRP A 65 3.16 -11.86 -8.19
N PHE A 66 2.26 -10.87 -8.30
CA PHE A 66 1.69 -10.16 -7.15
C PHE A 66 0.62 -10.98 -6.40
N GLU A 67 -0.11 -11.84 -7.12
CA GLU A 67 -1.20 -12.66 -6.58
C GLU A 67 -0.71 -13.91 -5.83
N GLU A 68 0.60 -14.18 -5.84
CA GLU A 68 1.19 -15.26 -5.07
C GLU A 68 0.86 -15.16 -3.56
N LYS A 69 0.64 -16.32 -2.94
CA LYS A 69 0.28 -16.40 -1.52
C LYS A 69 1.29 -15.65 -0.66
N ASN A 70 0.80 -14.83 0.27
CA ASN A 70 1.61 -14.02 1.19
C ASN A 70 2.57 -13.01 0.53
N ARG A 71 2.52 -12.81 -0.79
CA ARG A 71 3.40 -11.85 -1.48
C ARG A 71 3.17 -10.42 -0.98
N LEU A 72 1.89 -10.02 -0.85
CA LEU A 72 1.54 -8.72 -0.26
C LEU A 72 2.16 -8.54 1.13
N LYS A 73 1.95 -9.52 2.02
CA LYS A 73 2.43 -9.50 3.40
C LYS A 73 3.95 -9.41 3.47
N ASN A 74 4.65 -10.38 2.87
CA ASN A 74 6.07 -10.61 3.10
C ASN A 74 6.97 -9.61 2.35
N THR A 75 6.51 -9.06 1.23
CA THR A 75 7.33 -8.15 0.41
C THR A 75 6.87 -6.70 0.58
N PHE A 76 5.59 -6.42 0.34
CA PHE A 76 5.11 -5.04 0.21
C PHE A 76 4.76 -4.40 1.55
N LEU A 77 4.06 -5.12 2.43
CA LEU A 77 3.70 -4.59 3.74
C LEU A 77 4.91 -4.51 4.67
N THR A 78 5.84 -5.47 4.59
CA THR A 78 7.10 -5.45 5.34
C THR A 78 7.91 -4.18 5.11
N TYR A 79 7.95 -3.67 3.88
CA TYR A 79 8.65 -2.42 3.55
C TYR A 79 8.17 -1.24 4.41
N HIS A 80 6.88 -1.21 4.75
CA HIS A 80 6.26 -0.18 5.58
C HIS A 80 6.06 -0.58 7.05
N ARG A 81 6.58 -1.75 7.46
CA ARG A 81 6.37 -2.36 8.79
C ARG A 81 4.88 -2.61 9.11
N LEU A 82 4.12 -3.09 8.13
CA LEU A 82 2.67 -3.34 8.22
C LEU A 82 2.32 -4.84 8.14
N GLU A 83 3.31 -5.73 8.10
CA GLU A 83 3.13 -7.18 7.95
C GLU A 83 2.29 -7.82 9.07
N HIS A 84 2.32 -7.22 10.26
CA HIS A 84 1.56 -7.65 11.44
C HIS A 84 0.19 -6.97 11.57
N TYR A 85 -0.20 -6.11 10.62
CA TYR A 85 -1.49 -5.42 10.66
C TYR A 85 -2.61 -6.22 10.00
N LEU A 86 -2.22 -7.29 9.28
CA LEU A 86 -3.15 -8.25 8.72
C LEU A 86 -3.77 -9.08 9.85
N ASN A 87 -5.08 -8.97 10.00
CA ASN A 87 -5.88 -9.82 10.88
C ASN A 87 -6.40 -11.01 10.06
N GLU A 88 -6.23 -12.21 10.62
CA GLU A 88 -6.86 -13.41 10.09
C GLU A 88 -8.30 -13.49 10.60
N PRO A 89 -9.23 -14.12 9.86
CA PRO A 89 -10.58 -14.35 10.37
C PRO A 89 -10.52 -15.18 11.65
N ASP A 90 -11.21 -14.71 12.69
CA ASP A 90 -11.30 -15.38 13.99
C ASP A 90 -12.76 -15.41 14.48
N PRO A 91 -13.11 -16.18 15.53
CA PRO A 91 -14.49 -16.29 16.02
C PRO A 91 -15.13 -14.96 16.47
N MET A 92 -14.33 -13.96 16.87
CA MET A 92 -14.78 -12.61 17.20
C MET A 92 -14.72 -11.67 15.98
N THR A 93 -13.83 -11.93 15.03
CA THR A 93 -13.68 -11.16 13.79
C THR A 93 -13.92 -12.06 12.56
N PRO A 94 -15.19 -12.35 12.20
CA PRO A 94 -15.49 -13.32 11.14
C PRO A 94 -15.01 -12.88 9.75
N SER A 95 -14.68 -11.59 9.57
CA SER A 95 -14.04 -11.05 8.38
C SER A 95 -12.60 -10.64 8.72
N GLY A 96 -11.62 -11.29 8.08
CA GLY A 96 -10.21 -10.90 8.19
C GLY A 96 -9.93 -9.52 7.57
N SER A 97 -8.66 -9.17 7.40
CA SER A 97 -8.28 -7.91 6.75
C SER A 97 -8.79 -7.82 5.31
N GLU A 98 -9.36 -6.66 5.01
CA GLU A 98 -10.03 -6.35 3.78
C GLU A 98 -9.45 -5.06 3.21
N ILE A 99 -8.82 -5.11 2.03
CA ILE A 99 -8.34 -3.91 1.34
C ILE A 99 -8.81 -3.93 -0.11
N ASP A 100 -9.42 -2.85 -0.56
CA ASP A 100 -9.73 -2.62 -1.96
C ASP A 100 -9.10 -1.31 -2.41
N TYR A 101 -8.44 -1.31 -3.55
CA TYR A 101 -7.87 -0.15 -4.20
C TYR A 101 -8.37 -0.11 -5.64
N GLU A 102 -8.89 1.03 -6.06
CA GLU A 102 -9.20 1.29 -7.46
C GLU A 102 -8.31 2.44 -7.92
N GLY A 103 -7.39 2.13 -8.83
CA GLY A 103 -6.60 3.12 -9.54
C GLY A 103 -7.18 3.42 -10.92
N ASP A 104 -6.37 4.08 -11.74
CA ASP A 104 -6.74 4.50 -13.10
C ASP A 104 -6.65 3.35 -14.12
N ALA A 105 -5.75 2.39 -13.91
CA ALA A 105 -5.52 1.25 -14.80
C ALA A 105 -5.86 -0.11 -14.19
N PHE A 106 -5.80 -0.23 -12.86
CA PHE A 106 -6.04 -1.51 -12.19
C PHE A 106 -6.90 -1.36 -10.93
N LYS A 107 -7.73 -2.38 -10.69
CA LYS A 107 -8.39 -2.64 -9.42
C LYS A 107 -7.63 -3.73 -8.68
N ILE A 108 -7.30 -3.51 -7.42
CA ILE A 108 -6.56 -4.43 -6.57
C ILE A 108 -7.41 -4.73 -5.35
N LYS A 109 -7.67 -6.01 -5.09
CA LYS A 109 -8.43 -6.47 -3.93
C LYS A 109 -7.58 -7.43 -3.12
N TYR A 110 -7.66 -7.32 -1.81
CA TYR A 110 -7.04 -8.25 -0.87
C TYR A 110 -8.11 -8.80 0.08
N ARG A 111 -8.28 -10.11 0.06
CA ARG A 111 -9.20 -10.88 0.94
C ARG A 111 -8.60 -12.26 1.17
N ASP A 112 -8.85 -12.85 2.34
CA ASP A 112 -8.49 -14.23 2.67
C ASP A 112 -7.03 -14.60 2.38
N GLY A 113 -6.10 -13.68 2.67
CA GLY A 113 -4.67 -13.91 2.44
C GLY A 113 -4.22 -13.80 0.98
N LYS A 114 -5.11 -13.47 0.05
CA LYS A 114 -4.83 -13.43 -1.39
C LYS A 114 -5.10 -12.05 -1.97
N LEU A 115 -4.23 -11.67 -2.91
CA LEU A 115 -4.39 -10.47 -3.70
C LEU A 115 -4.99 -10.85 -5.06
N SER A 116 -5.94 -10.07 -5.55
CA SER A 116 -6.63 -10.24 -6.83
C SER A 116 -6.61 -8.93 -7.60
N ILE A 117 -6.14 -8.97 -8.84
CA ILE A 117 -5.98 -7.76 -9.67
C ILE A 117 -6.89 -7.81 -10.89
N THR A 118 -7.50 -6.72 -11.29
CA THR A 118 -8.29 -6.63 -12.52
C THR A 118 -7.90 -5.38 -13.30
N ALA A 119 -7.59 -5.54 -14.58
CA ALA A 119 -7.31 -4.40 -15.45
C ALA A 119 -8.60 -3.63 -15.77
N ILE A 120 -8.51 -2.32 -15.84
CA ILE A 120 -9.58 -1.43 -16.29
C ILE A 120 -9.39 -1.22 -17.78
N GLN A 121 -10.39 -1.61 -18.59
CA GLN A 121 -10.37 -1.44 -20.04
C GLN A 121 -10.39 0.05 -20.41
N ASN A 122 -9.71 0.41 -21.50
CA ASN A 122 -9.61 1.78 -22.01
C ASN A 122 -9.07 2.80 -20.99
N SER A 123 -8.20 2.35 -20.09
CA SER A 123 -7.52 3.25 -19.16
C SER A 123 -6.45 4.08 -19.85
N ASN A 124 -6.52 5.40 -19.69
CA ASN A 124 -5.44 6.31 -20.06
C ASN A 124 -4.58 6.58 -18.82
N TYR A 125 -3.53 5.78 -18.62
CA TYR A 125 -2.70 5.86 -17.42
C TYR A 125 -1.49 6.76 -17.65
N ALA A 126 -1.50 7.93 -16.99
CA ALA A 126 -0.33 8.78 -16.92
C ALA A 126 0.66 8.21 -15.90
N LEU A 127 1.81 7.69 -16.37
CA LEU A 127 2.85 7.08 -15.53
C LEU A 127 3.32 8.04 -14.42
N PRO A 128 2.95 7.82 -13.15
CA PRO A 128 3.23 8.78 -12.10
C PRO A 128 4.66 8.62 -11.55
N GLN A 129 5.23 9.70 -11.03
CA GLN A 129 6.41 9.63 -10.16
C GLN A 129 5.95 9.46 -8.71
N ILE A 130 6.18 8.28 -8.14
CA ILE A 130 5.68 7.90 -6.82
C ILE A 130 6.82 7.97 -5.81
N MET A 131 6.61 8.67 -4.71
CA MET A 131 7.53 8.72 -3.57
C MET A 131 6.71 8.71 -2.28
N TYR A 132 7.11 7.86 -1.33
CA TYR A 132 6.63 7.92 0.05
C TYR A 132 7.73 8.51 0.94
N VAL A 133 7.42 9.64 1.57
CA VAL A 133 8.33 10.30 2.51
C VAL A 133 7.84 10.01 3.93
N PRO A 134 8.53 9.16 4.71
CA PRO A 134 8.13 8.86 6.08
C PRO A 134 8.28 10.08 6.99
N SER A 135 7.44 10.13 8.03
CA SER A 135 7.56 11.12 9.11
C SER A 135 8.80 10.91 9.97
N GLU A 136 9.31 9.67 10.02
CA GLU A 136 10.66 9.32 10.47
C GLU A 136 11.66 9.91 9.47
N ARG A 137 11.87 11.23 9.54
CA ARG A 137 12.97 11.89 8.85
C ARG A 137 14.25 11.34 9.44
N ASN A 138 14.81 10.32 8.78
CA ASN A 138 16.19 9.95 8.96
C ASN A 138 17.02 11.21 8.71
N LEU A 139 17.42 11.88 9.79
CA LEU A 139 18.59 12.72 9.80
C LEU A 139 19.68 11.85 9.16
N LEU A 140 20.24 12.29 8.05
CA LEU A 140 21.38 11.67 7.35
C LEU A 140 22.66 11.72 8.21
N SER A 141 22.57 11.46 9.52
CA SER A 141 23.69 11.32 10.45
C SER A 141 24.19 9.89 10.58
N PHE A 142 23.57 8.92 9.89
CA PHE A 142 24.13 7.58 9.72
C PHE A 142 24.76 7.41 8.34
N THR A 143 25.69 8.30 7.98
CA THR A 143 26.79 7.88 7.11
C THR A 143 27.54 6.77 7.84
N ARG A 144 27.28 5.51 7.49
CA ARG A 144 28.35 4.50 7.58
C ARG A 144 29.55 5.13 6.88
N LYS A 145 30.70 5.20 7.54
CA LYS A 145 31.97 5.54 6.90
C LYS A 145 31.98 4.86 5.53
N VAL A 146 32.01 5.68 4.48
CA VAL A 146 32.49 5.24 3.16
C VAL A 146 33.86 4.67 3.48
N LYS A 147 33.98 3.34 3.55
CA LYS A 147 35.29 2.71 3.62
C LYS A 147 35.97 3.13 2.34
N ASP A 148 37.11 3.77 2.52
CA ASP A 148 38.00 4.24 1.47
C ASP A 148 38.02 3.21 0.34
N SER A 149 37.47 3.60 -0.81
CA SER A 149 37.83 2.99 -2.07
C SER A 149 39.34 3.25 -2.22
N THR A 150 40.15 2.24 -1.94
CA THR A 150 41.53 2.16 -2.40
C THR A 150 41.51 2.27 -3.92
N LEU A 151 41.71 3.50 -4.40
CA LEU A 151 42.38 3.76 -5.65
C LEU A 151 43.86 3.44 -5.40
N ASP A 152 44.21 2.17 -5.51
CA ASP A 152 45.59 1.77 -5.72
C ASP A 152 45.70 1.30 -7.16
N SER A 153 46.21 2.22 -7.99
CA SER A 153 46.89 1.98 -9.26
C SER A 153 48.18 1.18 -9.05
#